data_AF-A0A518LNU5-F1
#
_entry.id   AF-A0A518LNU5-F1
#
_cell.length_a   1.000
_cell.length_b   1.000
_cell.length_c   1.000
_cell.angle_alpha   90.00
_cell.angle_beta   90.00
_cell.angle_gamma   90.00
#
_symmetry.space_group_name_H-M   'P 1'
#
loop_
_entity.id
_entity.type
_entity.pdbx_description
1 polymer ?
#
loop_
_entity_poly.entity_id
_entity_poly.type
_entity_poly.pdbx_seq_one_letter_code
_entity_poly.pdbx_strand_id
1 'polypeptide(L)'
;MVQVGDMGIDGRIFPVGSKPAEAAAKGKKGQTDHMFAEDWFPIQVKQMDKAERPDIDAFEAVMHREDRQRGFFVAFGFSSDAERECAAFHKKSGRIIKLITVQEILDEHHVQKM
;
A
#
# COMPACT_ATOMS: atom_id res chain seq x y z
N MET A 1 -14.99 21.40 13.35
CA MET A 1 -15.12 19.99 12.92
C MET A 1 -14.06 19.78 11.86
N VAL A 2 -12.91 19.20 12.23
CA VAL A 2 -11.82 18.95 11.28
C VAL A 2 -12.25 17.77 10.43
N GLN A 3 -12.57 18.05 9.16
CA GLN A 3 -12.73 17.02 8.17
C GLN A 3 -11.33 16.45 7.93
N VAL A 4 -11.04 15.32 8.59
CA VAL A 4 -9.82 14.56 8.34
C VAL A 4 -10.00 14.00 6.94
N GLY A 5 -9.38 14.70 5.98
CA GLY A 5 -9.32 14.27 4.60
C GLY A 5 -8.51 13.00 4.52
N ASP A 6 -9.19 11.86 4.52
CA ASP A 6 -8.67 10.63 3.92
C ASP A 6 -8.51 10.92 2.43
N MET A 7 -7.34 11.44 2.06
CA MET A 7 -6.96 11.78 0.70
C MET A 7 -6.68 10.51 -0.13
N GLY A 8 -7.58 9.51 -0.03
CA GLY A 8 -7.50 8.21 -0.70
C GLY A 8 -6.48 7.23 -0.11
N ILE A 9 -6.14 7.36 1.18
CA ILE A 9 -5.30 6.41 1.91
C ILE A 9 -5.94 6.15 3.27
N ASP A 10 -6.29 4.90 3.55
CA ASP A 10 -6.82 4.51 4.86
C ASP A 10 -5.73 4.31 5.91
N GLY A 11 -4.50 3.98 5.48
CA GLY A 11 -3.40 3.77 6.41
C GLY A 11 -2.01 3.79 5.81
N ARG A 12 -1.01 3.77 6.70
CA ARG A 12 0.42 3.73 6.35
C ARG A 12 1.06 2.54 7.03
N ILE A 13 1.67 1.65 6.26
CA ILE A 13 2.41 0.49 6.77
C ILE A 13 3.88 0.85 6.86
N PHE A 14 4.49 0.64 8.02
CA PHE A 14 5.92 0.84 8.23
C PHE A 14 6.63 -0.52 8.33
N PRO A 15 7.73 -0.74 7.58
CA PRO A 15 8.57 -1.91 7.76
C PRO A 15 9.09 -2.02 9.19
N VAL A 16 9.22 -3.25 9.68
CA VAL A 16 9.84 -3.52 10.98
C VAL A 16 11.32 -3.09 10.94
N GLY A 17 11.73 -2.23 11.88
CA GLY A 17 13.07 -1.63 11.93
C GLY A 17 13.20 -0.23 11.31
N SER A 18 12.16 0.27 10.62
CA SER A 18 12.10 1.62 10.04
C SER A 18 11.29 2.61 10.88
N LYS A 19 11.00 2.28 12.15
CA LYS A 19 10.23 3.19 13.02
C LYS A 19 11.01 4.49 13.22
N PRO A 20 10.37 5.68 13.11
CA PRO A 20 11.05 6.97 13.27
C PRO A 20 11.82 7.10 14.60
N ALA A 21 11.31 6.47 15.66
CA ALA A 21 11.95 6.47 16.98
C ALA A 21 13.26 5.66 17.04
N GLU A 22 13.46 4.64 16.19
CA GLU A 22 14.69 3.83 16.17
C GLU A 22 15.77 4.42 15.27
N ALA A 23 15.39 5.11 14.18
CA ALA A 23 16.33 5.78 13.28
C ALA A 23 17.04 6.97 13.96
N ALA A 24 16.36 7.67 14.88
CA ALA A 24 16.98 8.76 15.66
C ALA A 24 18.06 8.27 16.65
N ALA A 25 18.08 6.98 17.01
CA ALA A 25 19.01 6.42 17.98
C ALA A 25 20.33 5.91 17.36
N LYS A 26 20.39 5.68 16.05
CA LYS A 26 21.56 5.11 15.37
C LYS A 26 22.06 6.04 14.26
N GLY A 27 22.77 7.09 14.65
CA GLY A 27 23.41 8.05 13.75
C GLY A 27 24.54 7.44 12.90
N LYS A 28 24.21 6.64 11.88
CA LYS A 28 25.17 6.16 10.88
C LYS A 28 24.75 6.61 9.49
N LYS A 29 25.13 7.85 9.13
CA LYS A 29 25.16 8.33 7.75
C LYS A 29 26.09 7.45 6.93
N GLY A 30 25.54 6.60 6.07
CA GLY A 30 26.35 5.75 5.20
C GLY A 30 25.59 5.18 4.01
N GLN A 31 25.49 5.97 2.93
CA GLN A 31 25.32 5.64 1.50
C GLN A 31 24.27 4.60 1.04
N THR A 32 23.56 3.93 1.94
CA THR A 32 22.39 3.06 1.72
C THR A 32 21.17 3.51 2.55
N ASP A 33 21.26 4.72 3.14
CA ASP A 33 20.28 5.27 4.11
C ASP A 33 19.06 5.95 3.48
N HIS A 34 19.09 6.24 2.18
CA HIS A 34 17.98 6.93 1.51
C HIS A 34 16.81 6.01 1.16
N MET A 35 16.94 4.71 1.41
CA MET A 35 15.98 3.70 0.97
C MET A 35 15.06 3.19 2.08
N PHE A 36 15.21 3.64 3.34
CA PHE A 36 14.46 3.04 4.46
C PHE A 36 14.03 4.01 5.59
N ALA A 37 14.44 5.29 5.55
CA ALA A 37 14.17 6.24 6.64
C ALA A 37 12.80 6.93 6.56
N GLU A 38 12.14 6.94 5.39
CA GLU A 38 10.80 7.50 5.16
C GLU A 38 9.83 6.51 4.49
N ASP A 39 10.21 5.24 4.48
CA ASP A 39 9.55 4.15 3.77
C ASP A 39 8.30 3.70 4.52
N TRP A 40 7.19 4.38 4.27
CA TRP A 40 5.87 3.84 4.53
C TRP A 40 5.19 3.47 3.21
N PHE A 41 4.36 2.45 3.26
CA PHE A 41 3.55 2.00 2.14
C PHE A 41 2.09 2.41 2.35
N PRO A 42 1.46 3.13 1.41
CA PRO A 42 0.03 3.38 1.47
C PRO A 42 -0.74 2.07 1.44
N ILE A 43 -1.75 1.98 2.28
CA ILE A 43 -2.76 0.93 2.22
C ILE A 43 -4.14 1.57 2.08
N GLN A 44 -4.95 1.01 1.19
CA GLN A 44 -6.37 1.28 1.07
C GLN A 44 -7.13 -0.04 1.29
N VAL A 45 -8.19 0.01 2.09
CA VAL A 45 -9.07 -1.10 2.42
C VAL A 45 -10.50 -0.69 2.06
N LYS A 46 -11.13 -1.38 1.11
CA LYS A 46 -12.53 -1.12 0.76
C LYS A 46 -13.41 -2.32 1.12
N GLN A 47 -14.46 -2.04 1.89
CA GLN A 47 -15.52 -3.00 2.19
C GLN A 47 -16.52 -3.06 1.03
N MET A 48 -16.13 -3.71 -0.07
CA MET A 48 -16.96 -3.92 -1.26
C MET A 48 -16.70 -5.29 -1.87
N ASP A 49 -17.73 -5.88 -2.48
CA ASP A 49 -17.64 -7.22 -3.08
C ASP A 49 -16.57 -7.29 -4.16
N LYS A 50 -16.49 -6.27 -5.02
CA LYS A 50 -15.46 -6.14 -6.05
C LYS A 50 -15.03 -4.68 -6.21
N ALA A 51 -13.73 -4.44 -6.04
CA ALA A 51 -13.11 -3.17 -6.44
C ALA A 51 -13.01 -3.09 -7.96
N GLU A 52 -13.29 -1.89 -8.49
CA GLU A 52 -13.32 -1.62 -9.91
C GLU A 52 -12.15 -0.73 -10.35
N ARG A 53 -11.99 -0.55 -11.66
CA ARG A 53 -10.96 0.31 -12.25
C ARG A 53 -10.90 1.72 -11.60
N PRO A 54 -12.03 2.42 -11.35
CA PRO A 54 -11.98 3.74 -10.74
C PRO A 54 -11.36 3.76 -9.34
N ASP A 55 -11.50 2.67 -8.58
CA ASP A 55 -10.92 2.56 -7.24
C ASP A 55 -9.39 2.45 -7.31
N ILE A 56 -8.89 1.70 -8.30
CA ILE A 56 -7.46 1.55 -8.55
C ILE A 56 -6.87 2.85 -9.10
N ASP A 57 -7.52 3.49 -10.07
CA ASP A 57 -7.07 4.77 -10.65
C ASP A 57 -6.95 5.88 -9.58
N ALA A 58 -7.92 5.95 -8.66
CA ALA A 58 -7.84 6.86 -7.52
C ALA A 58 -6.62 6.57 -6.61
N PHE A 59 -6.31 5.28 -6.38
CA PHE A 59 -5.16 4.87 -5.58
C PHE A 59 -3.83 5.10 -6.33
N GLU A 60 -3.80 4.96 -7.65
CA GLU A 60 -2.65 5.30 -8.48
C GLU A 60 -2.29 6.78 -8.40
N ALA A 61 -3.30 7.66 -8.44
CA ALA A 61 -3.10 9.11 -8.29
C ALA A 61 -2.44 9.45 -6.94
N VAL A 62 -2.85 8.75 -5.88
CA VAL A 62 -2.25 8.87 -4.55
C VAL A 62 -0.81 8.36 -4.53
N MET A 63 -0.55 7.18 -5.10
CA MET A 63 0.79 6.61 -5.24
C MET A 63 1.75 7.57 -5.97
N HIS A 64 1.24 8.28 -6.98
CA HIS A 64 1.99 9.27 -7.72
C HIS A 64 2.25 10.54 -6.89
N ARG A 65 1.22 11.06 -6.22
CA ARG A 65 1.31 12.28 -5.40
C ARG A 65 2.30 12.13 -4.24
N GLU A 66 2.31 10.96 -3.61
CA GLU A 66 3.15 10.68 -2.44
C GLU A 66 4.52 10.06 -2.79
N ASP A 67 4.81 9.94 -4.10
CA ASP A 67 5.99 9.30 -4.71
C ASP A 67 6.34 7.92 -4.12
N ARG A 68 5.35 7.04 -4.05
CA ARG A 68 5.49 5.72 -3.42
C ARG A 68 5.78 4.64 -4.44
N GLN A 69 6.78 3.81 -4.16
CA GLN A 69 7.16 2.70 -5.03
C GLN A 69 6.26 1.47 -4.87
N ARG A 70 5.64 1.32 -3.70
CA ARG A 70 4.77 0.19 -3.39
C ARG A 70 3.56 0.62 -2.55
N GLY A 71 2.39 0.07 -2.86
CA GLY A 71 1.16 0.26 -2.10
C GLY A 71 0.36 -1.04 -2.01
N PHE A 72 -0.59 -1.08 -1.09
CA PHE A 72 -1.45 -2.24 -0.84
C PHE A 72 -2.92 -1.85 -0.99
N PHE A 73 -3.69 -2.67 -1.69
CA PHE A 73 -5.13 -2.46 -1.84
C PHE A 73 -5.86 -3.74 -1.40
N VAL A 74 -6.76 -3.61 -0.43
CA VAL A 74 -7.50 -4.72 0.17
C VAL A 74 -8.99 -4.60 -0.16
N ALA A 75 -9.58 -5.67 -0.68
CA ALA A 75 -11.01 -5.76 -0.96
C ALA A 75 -11.51 -7.22 -0.84
N PHE A 76 -12.81 -7.49 -0.95
CA PHE A 76 -13.30 -8.88 -1.03
C PHE A 76 -13.00 -9.53 -2.38
N GLY A 77 -12.85 -8.72 -3.44
CA GLY A 77 -12.47 -9.17 -4.77
C GLY A 77 -12.13 -8.00 -5.69
N PHE A 78 -11.67 -8.32 -6.89
CA PHE A 78 -11.28 -7.34 -7.91
C PHE A 78 -11.96 -7.68 -9.24
N SER A 79 -12.36 -6.66 -10.00
CA SER A 79 -12.80 -6.88 -11.37
C SER A 79 -11.60 -7.10 -12.30
N SER A 80 -11.82 -7.78 -13.42
CA SER A 80 -10.75 -7.99 -14.42
C SER A 80 -10.20 -6.68 -14.98
N ASP A 81 -11.02 -5.61 -14.99
CA ASP A 81 -10.57 -4.29 -15.40
C ASP A 81 -9.68 -3.63 -14.33
N ALA A 82 -9.97 -3.83 -13.04
CA ALA A 82 -9.10 -3.37 -11.94
C ALA A 82 -7.72 -4.06 -11.99
N GLU A 83 -7.68 -5.37 -12.23
CA GLU A 83 -6.43 -6.13 -12.38
C GLU A 83 -5.61 -5.64 -13.58
N ARG A 84 -6.28 -5.38 -14.71
CA ARG A 84 -5.65 -4.84 -15.93
C ARG A 84 -5.07 -3.46 -15.71
N GLU A 85 -5.77 -2.59 -14.98
CA GLU A 85 -5.29 -1.25 -14.67
C GLU A 85 -4.03 -1.31 -13.81
N CYS A 86 -4.05 -2.11 -12.74
CA CYS A 86 -2.87 -2.33 -11.90
C CYS A 86 -1.65 -2.83 -12.70
N ALA A 87 -1.87 -3.76 -13.64
CA ALA A 87 -0.80 -4.26 -14.52
C ALA A 87 -0.30 -3.18 -15.51
N ALA A 88 -1.19 -2.33 -16.01
CA ALA A 88 -0.83 -1.20 -16.87
C ALA A 88 -0.03 -0.15 -16.10
N PHE A 89 -0.43 0.16 -14.86
CA PHE A 89 0.26 1.10 -13.99
C PHE A 89 1.69 0.66 -13.68
N HIS A 90 1.90 -0.62 -13.37
CA HIS A 90 3.24 -1.17 -13.15
C HIS A 90 4.11 -1.03 -14.39
N LYS A 91 3.58 -1.30 -15.60
CA LYS A 91 4.34 -1.12 -16.86
C LYS A 91 4.69 0.34 -17.15
N LYS A 92 3.79 1.28 -16.83
CA LYS A 92 3.97 2.72 -17.11
C LYS A 92 4.91 3.39 -16.11
N SER A 93 4.76 3.08 -14.83
CA SER A 93 5.41 3.81 -13.74
C SER A 93 6.52 3.06 -13.03
N GLY A 94 6.61 1.73 -13.19
CA GLY A 94 7.48 0.86 -12.41
C GLY A 94 7.05 0.66 -10.95
N ARG A 95 5.95 1.29 -10.52
CA ARG A 95 5.41 1.19 -9.15
C ARG A 95 4.50 -0.02 -9.02
N ILE A 96 4.45 -0.61 -7.83
CA ILE A 96 3.71 -1.85 -7.56
C ILE A 96 2.51 -1.55 -6.66
N ILE A 97 1.31 -1.93 -7.09
CA ILE A 97 0.14 -2.02 -6.23
C ILE A 97 -0.13 -3.50 -5.99
N LYS A 98 -0.06 -3.94 -4.73
CA LYS A 98 -0.40 -5.31 -4.35
C LYS A 98 -1.88 -5.37 -4.02
N LEU A 99 -2.64 -6.03 -4.88
CA LEU A 99 -4.03 -6.39 -4.61
C LEU A 99 -4.04 -7.57 -3.64
N ILE A 100 -4.80 -7.47 -2.56
CA ILE A 100 -4.96 -8.51 -1.54
C ILE A 100 -6.44 -8.72 -1.31
N THR A 101 -6.90 -9.97 -1.37
CA THR A 101 -8.28 -10.26 -1.01
C THR A 101 -8.42 -10.55 0.48
N VAL A 102 -9.59 -10.28 1.05
CA VAL A 102 -9.89 -10.69 2.43
C VAL A 102 -9.75 -12.21 2.59
N GLN A 103 -10.09 -12.99 1.56
CA GLN A 103 -9.92 -14.45 1.57
C GLN A 103 -8.44 -14.83 1.73
N GLU A 104 -7.52 -14.21 0.99
CA GLU A 104 -6.07 -14.46 1.13
C GLU A 104 -5.57 -14.17 2.55
N ILE A 105 -6.05 -13.09 3.17
CA ILE A 105 -5.72 -12.76 4.56
C ILE A 105 -6.20 -13.87 5.51
N LEU A 106 -7.45 -14.30 5.35
CA LEU A 106 -8.03 -15.35 6.19
C LEU A 106 -7.31 -16.70 5.98
N ASP A 107 -6.93 -17.03 4.75
CA ASP A 107 -6.21 -18.25 4.42
C ASP A 107 -4.80 -18.27 5.02
N GLU A 108 -4.11 -17.13 5.05
CA GLU A 108 -2.82 -16.98 5.75
C GLU A 108 -2.96 -17.22 7.27
N HIS A 109 -4.10 -16.84 7.87
CA HIS A 109 -4.35 -17.05 9.31
C HIS A 109 -4.77 -18.49 9.67
N HIS A 110 -5.28 -19.30 8.74
CA HIS A 110 -5.55 -20.72 8.99
C HIS A 110 -4.26 -21.58 9.14
N VAL A 111 -3.09 -21.02 8.80
CA VAL A 111 -1.77 -21.63 9.06
C VAL A 111 -1.20 -21.21 10.42
N GLN A 112 -1.88 -20.33 11.17
CA GLN A 112 -1.58 -20.13 12.58
C GLN A 112 -2.18 -21.30 13.37
N LYS A 113 -1.57 -22.49 13.20
CA LYS A 113 -1.73 -23.60 14.14
C LYS A 113 -1.39 -23.06 15.52
N MET A 114 -2.40 -22.89 16.35
CA MET A 114 -2.20 -23.00 17.80
C MET A 114 -1.86 -24.45 18.15
#